data_AF-A0A955D3N9-F1
#
_entry.id   AF-A0A955D3N9-F1
#
_cell.length_a   1.000
_cell.length_b   1.000
_cell.length_c   1.000
_cell.angle_alpha   90.00
_cell.angle_beta   90.00
_cell.angle_gamma   90.00
#
_symmetry.space_group_name_H-M   'P 1'
#
loop_
_entity.id
_entity.type
_entity.pdbx_description
1 polymer ?
#
loop_
_entity_poly.entity_id
_entity_poly.type
_entity_poly.pdbx_seq_one_letter_code
_entity_poly.pdbx_strand_id
1 'polypeptide(L)'
;MCGRYALSTPIDVVAAVLGADLDGASGAGLFGPRYNIAPTQQAPVVRVVDGRRVLGLLHWGLVPSWAKDRSIGNRMINARSESVAEKPAFRAALRRRRCLVPADGFYEWQRLGEGTRAPKQPWFIHAAGDGLLAMAGLWERWKEPGGETLDSFTILTTEANALMRPLHDRMPVLLAPEAYERWLDPAQQESADATALLVPAPEKVLAAHKVSTHVNSPRNDDSACCAREG
;
A
#
# COMPACT_ATOMS: atom_id res chain seq x y z
N MET A 1 -6.74 6.21 -7.59
CA MET A 1 -5.82 6.26 -6.45
C MET A 1 -6.11 4.99 -5.68
N CYS A 2 -5.08 4.18 -5.42
CA CYS A 2 -5.25 2.87 -4.81
C CYS A 2 -5.80 3.00 -3.38
N GLY A 3 -7.10 2.74 -3.23
CA GLY A 3 -7.84 2.84 -1.96
C GLY A 3 -8.47 1.51 -1.51
N ARG A 4 -8.07 0.40 -2.15
CA ARG A 4 -8.47 -0.95 -1.72
C ARG A 4 -7.49 -1.99 -2.23
N TYR A 5 -7.19 -2.99 -1.40
CA TYR A 5 -6.38 -4.13 -1.82
C TYR A 5 -6.72 -5.41 -1.05
N ALA A 6 -6.16 -6.53 -1.48
CA ALA A 6 -6.32 -7.84 -0.87
C ALA A 6 -4.96 -8.38 -0.39
N LEU A 7 -4.97 -9.10 0.72
CA LEU A 7 -3.89 -9.92 1.22
C LEU A 7 -4.49 -11.12 1.97
N SER A 8 -4.70 -12.18 1.20
CA SER A 8 -5.22 -13.49 1.61
C SER A 8 -4.11 -14.53 1.79
N THR A 9 -2.94 -14.30 1.19
CA THR A 9 -1.73 -15.12 1.40
C THR A 9 -1.41 -15.24 2.89
N PRO A 10 -1.14 -16.45 3.42
CA PRO A 10 -0.77 -16.65 4.82
C PRO A 10 0.39 -15.76 5.27
N ILE A 11 0.29 -15.17 6.45
CA ILE A 11 1.18 -14.09 6.87
C ILE A 11 2.63 -14.52 7.06
N ASP A 12 2.85 -15.79 7.41
CA ASP A 12 4.16 -16.44 7.50
C ASP A 12 4.81 -16.60 6.11
N VAL A 13 4.01 -16.92 5.08
CA VAL A 13 4.47 -16.93 3.68
C VAL A 13 4.82 -15.52 3.23
N VAL A 14 4.00 -14.52 3.55
CA VAL A 14 4.30 -13.11 3.23
C VAL A 14 5.61 -12.66 3.89
N ALA A 15 5.78 -12.98 5.17
CA ALA A 15 6.99 -12.67 5.93
C ALA A 15 8.24 -13.34 5.30
N ALA A 16 8.14 -14.63 4.94
CA ALA A 16 9.22 -15.35 4.28
C ALA A 16 9.59 -14.76 2.92
N VAL A 17 8.60 -14.50 2.05
CA VAL A 17 8.82 -13.91 0.70
C VAL A 17 9.47 -12.54 0.79
N LEU A 18 9.09 -11.73 1.79
CA LEU A 18 9.64 -10.40 2.00
C LEU A 18 10.86 -10.37 2.93
N GLY A 19 11.37 -11.52 3.37
CA GLY A 19 12.54 -11.64 4.23
C GLY A 19 12.41 -10.88 5.56
N ALA A 20 11.22 -10.90 6.17
CA ALA A 20 10.90 -10.15 7.37
C ALA A 20 10.51 -11.07 8.53
N ASP A 21 10.85 -10.68 9.76
CA ASP A 21 10.34 -11.33 10.96
C ASP A 21 8.93 -10.82 11.32
N LEU A 22 8.08 -11.66 11.91
CA LEU A 22 6.78 -11.20 12.40
C LEU A 22 6.93 -10.34 13.65
N ASP A 23 6.36 -9.13 13.62
CA ASP A 23 6.24 -8.24 14.78
C ASP A 23 5.10 -8.75 15.69
N GLY A 24 5.48 -9.58 16.67
CA GLY A 24 4.55 -10.15 17.64
C GLY A 24 3.82 -9.08 18.47
N ALA A 25 4.47 -7.93 18.71
CA ALA A 25 3.88 -6.84 19.51
C ALA A 25 2.70 -6.17 18.78
N SER A 26 2.70 -6.15 17.45
CA SER A 26 1.57 -5.64 16.67
C SER A 26 0.45 -6.66 16.45
N GLY A 27 0.62 -7.91 16.91
CA GLY A 27 -0.31 -9.01 16.63
C GLY A 27 -0.26 -9.51 15.17
N ALA A 28 0.84 -9.26 14.44
CA ALA A 28 0.94 -9.62 13.02
C ALA A 28 0.76 -11.12 12.77
N GLY A 29 1.21 -11.98 13.70
CA GLY A 29 1.04 -13.43 13.60
C GLY A 29 -0.42 -13.91 13.68
N LEU A 30 -1.36 -13.04 14.05
CA LEU A 30 -2.80 -13.34 14.08
C LEU A 30 -3.54 -12.78 12.86
N PHE A 31 -2.83 -12.14 11.92
CA PHE A 31 -3.45 -11.58 10.73
C PHE A 31 -3.96 -12.71 9.82
N GLY A 32 -5.28 -12.85 9.75
CA GLY A 32 -5.93 -13.79 8.84
C GLY A 32 -6.10 -13.22 7.42
N PRO A 33 -6.55 -14.05 6.47
CA PRO A 33 -6.82 -13.63 5.11
C PRO A 33 -7.80 -12.45 5.05
N ARG A 34 -7.47 -11.43 4.26
CA ARG A 34 -8.34 -10.28 3.98
C ARG A 34 -8.42 -10.05 2.47
N TYR A 35 -9.62 -9.98 1.93
CA TYR A 35 -9.89 -9.78 0.52
C TYR A 35 -10.26 -8.33 0.20
N ASN A 36 -10.56 -7.51 1.21
CA ASN A 36 -11.05 -6.14 1.02
C ASN A 36 -10.51 -5.13 2.05
N ILE A 37 -9.18 -5.03 2.15
CA ILE A 37 -8.49 -4.10 3.06
C ILE A 37 -8.71 -2.67 2.61
N ALA A 38 -9.30 -1.84 3.49
CA ALA A 38 -9.67 -0.46 3.23
C ALA A 38 -8.90 0.55 4.11
N PRO A 39 -8.83 1.84 3.72
CA PRO A 39 -8.28 2.88 4.56
C PRO A 39 -8.86 2.91 5.96
N THR A 40 -8.06 3.42 6.90
CA THR A 40 -8.31 3.47 8.35
C THR A 40 -8.25 2.12 9.08
N GLN A 41 -8.12 1.01 8.36
CA GLN A 41 -7.89 -0.31 8.96
C GLN A 41 -6.40 -0.53 9.28
N GLN A 42 -6.13 -1.52 10.13
CA GLN A 42 -4.78 -2.06 10.34
C GLN A 42 -4.44 -3.01 9.18
N ALA A 43 -3.20 -2.97 8.70
CA ALA A 43 -2.74 -3.89 7.67
C ALA A 43 -1.25 -4.23 7.77
N PRO A 44 -0.82 -5.39 7.24
CA PRO A 44 0.57 -5.81 7.23
C PRO A 44 1.46 -4.85 6.43
N VAL A 45 2.55 -4.44 7.06
CA VAL A 45 3.57 -3.56 6.47
C VAL A 45 4.94 -4.03 6.91
N VAL A 46 5.83 -4.19 5.94
CA VAL A 46 7.24 -4.51 6.18
C VAL A 46 8.05 -3.23 6.33
N ARG A 47 8.73 -3.06 7.46
CA ARG A 47 9.56 -1.88 7.78
C ARG A 47 10.83 -2.31 8.51
N VAL A 48 11.82 -1.42 8.59
CA VAL A 48 13.02 -1.65 9.41
C VAL A 48 12.81 -1.06 10.80
N VAL A 49 12.98 -1.88 11.83
CA VAL A 49 12.97 -1.49 13.25
C VAL A 49 14.23 -2.07 13.89
N ASP A 50 15.01 -1.23 14.57
CA ASP A 50 16.26 -1.62 15.24
C ASP A 50 17.21 -2.44 14.35
N GLY A 51 17.32 -2.04 13.07
CA GLY A 51 18.18 -2.67 12.07
C GLY A 51 17.64 -3.98 11.49
N ARG A 52 16.44 -4.43 11.90
CA ARG A 52 15.80 -5.65 11.42
C ARG A 52 14.58 -5.36 10.57
N ARG A 53 14.40 -6.13 9.51
CA ARG A 53 13.19 -6.09 8.69
C ARG A 53 12.09 -6.85 9.42
N VAL A 54 10.99 -6.16 9.73
CA VAL A 54 9.85 -6.72 10.45
C VAL A 54 8.55 -6.46 9.70
N LEU A 55 7.65 -7.44 9.71
CA LEU A 55 6.28 -7.33 9.25
C LEU A 55 5.38 -7.07 10.45
N GLY A 56 4.78 -5.88 10.52
CA GLY A 56 3.83 -5.51 11.58
C GLY A 56 2.53 -4.93 11.04
N LEU A 57 1.52 -4.84 11.91
CA LEU A 57 0.24 -4.22 11.60
C LEU A 57 0.31 -2.72 11.85
N LEU A 58 0.08 -1.94 10.79
CA LEU A 58 0.06 -0.47 10.83
C LEU A 58 -1.28 0.08 10.34
N HIS A 59 -1.65 1.25 10.85
CA HIS A 59 -2.87 1.94 10.44
C HIS A 59 -2.73 2.57 9.05
N TRP A 60 -3.62 2.24 8.11
CA TRP A 60 -3.60 2.83 6.77
C TRP A 60 -4.22 4.23 6.76
N GLY A 61 -3.36 5.24 6.61
CA GLY A 61 -3.69 6.65 6.71
C GLY A 61 -2.62 7.34 7.54
N LEU A 62 -1.55 7.81 6.90
CA LEU A 62 -0.36 8.29 7.59
C LEU A 62 -0.67 9.51 8.45
N VAL A 63 -0.29 9.44 9.73
CA VAL A 63 -0.40 10.55 10.68
C VAL A 63 1.00 11.12 10.89
N PRO A 64 1.29 12.34 10.41
CA PRO A 64 2.59 12.96 10.61
C PRO A 64 2.89 13.14 12.10
N SER A 65 4.16 12.99 12.51
CA SER A 65 4.56 13.07 13.92
C SER A 65 4.21 14.39 14.62
N TRP A 66 4.07 15.48 13.85
CA TRP A 66 3.70 16.82 14.34
C TRP A 66 2.18 17.08 14.38
N ALA A 67 1.36 16.14 13.90
CA ALA A 67 -0.08 16.31 13.86
C ALA A 67 -0.65 16.43 15.28
N LYS A 68 -1.65 17.31 15.44
CA LYS A 68 -2.40 17.43 16.70
C LYS A 68 -3.56 16.43 16.81
N ASP A 69 -3.99 15.90 15.67
CA ASP A 69 -5.20 15.09 15.55
C ASP A 69 -4.97 13.96 14.53
N ARG A 70 -5.38 12.74 14.88
CA ARG A 70 -5.25 11.53 14.06
C ARG A 70 -6.03 11.61 12.74
N SER A 71 -7.14 12.33 12.70
CA SER A 71 -8.05 12.41 11.55
C SER A 71 -7.40 12.97 10.28
N ILE A 72 -6.26 13.66 10.40
CA ILE A 72 -5.44 14.06 9.25
C ILE A 72 -5.06 12.86 8.38
N GLY A 73 -4.87 11.69 8.98
CA GLY A 73 -4.52 10.44 8.30
C GLY A 73 -5.57 9.99 7.27
N ASN A 74 -6.85 10.35 7.46
CA ASN A 74 -7.93 10.02 6.52
C ASN A 74 -7.71 10.64 5.12
N ARG A 75 -6.88 11.70 5.03
CA ARG A 75 -6.52 12.36 3.77
C ARG A 75 -5.14 11.95 3.25
N MET A 76 -4.44 11.07 3.97
CA MET A 76 -3.05 10.68 3.71
C MET A 76 -2.91 9.17 3.43
N ILE A 77 -3.94 8.58 2.83
CA ILE A 77 -3.97 7.16 2.44
C ILE A 77 -3.01 6.86 1.28
N ASN A 78 -2.75 7.86 0.43
CA ASN A 78 -1.76 7.80 -0.64
C ASN A 78 -0.88 9.07 -0.63
N ALA A 79 0.34 8.93 -1.13
CA ALA A 79 1.24 10.04 -1.42
C ALA A 79 1.68 10.00 -2.88
N ARG A 80 1.70 11.17 -3.54
CA ARG A 80 2.12 11.29 -4.95
C ARG A 80 3.64 11.40 -5.04
N SER A 81 4.27 10.47 -5.74
CA SER A 81 5.72 10.38 -5.85
C SER A 81 6.36 11.64 -6.42
N GLU A 82 5.64 12.36 -7.29
CA GLU A 82 6.10 13.60 -7.95
C GLU A 82 6.34 14.76 -6.97
N SER A 83 5.68 14.74 -5.82
CA SER A 83 5.78 15.84 -4.82
C SER A 83 6.14 15.37 -3.42
N VAL A 84 6.35 14.07 -3.23
CA VAL A 84 6.53 13.47 -1.90
C VAL A 84 7.74 14.02 -1.15
N ALA A 85 8.81 14.38 -1.87
CA ALA A 85 10.03 14.96 -1.31
C ALA A 85 9.84 16.41 -0.80
N GLU A 86 8.83 17.12 -1.30
CA GLU A 86 8.57 18.52 -0.99
C GLU A 86 7.52 18.68 0.14
N LYS A 87 6.55 17.75 0.20
CA LYS A 87 5.41 17.84 1.12
C LYS A 87 5.85 17.64 2.58
N PRO A 88 5.55 18.57 3.50
CA PRO A 88 5.91 18.46 4.92
C PRO A 88 5.42 17.17 5.60
N ALA A 89 4.28 16.64 5.16
CA ALA A 89 3.70 15.41 5.69
C ALA A 89 4.51 14.14 5.36
N PHE A 90 5.32 14.16 4.29
CA PHE A 90 5.96 12.95 3.76
C PHE A 90 7.48 13.05 3.65
N ARG A 91 8.05 14.25 3.46
CA ARG A 91 9.48 14.44 3.19
C ARG A 91 10.41 13.82 4.25
N ALA A 92 10.00 13.82 5.52
CA ALA A 92 10.77 13.22 6.60
C ALA A 92 10.70 11.69 6.56
N ALA A 93 9.49 11.15 6.37
CA ALA A 93 9.25 9.72 6.24
C ALA A 93 9.94 9.14 4.99
N LEU A 94 9.97 9.85 3.86
CA LEU A 94 10.68 9.44 2.65
C LEU A 94 12.17 9.15 2.92
N ARG A 95 12.82 9.93 3.80
CA ARG A 95 14.24 9.76 4.10
C ARG A 95 14.53 8.66 5.11
N ARG A 96 13.58 8.32 5.99
CA ARG A 96 13.86 7.54 7.21
C ARG A 96 12.90 6.42 7.52
N ARG A 97 11.72 6.42 6.92
CA ARG A 97 10.60 5.55 7.27
C ARG A 97 9.90 5.06 6.01
N ARG A 98 10.68 4.40 5.16
CA ARG A 98 10.18 3.68 3.99
C ARG A 98 9.71 2.29 4.42
N CYS A 99 8.69 1.77 3.75
CA CYS A 99 8.15 0.45 4.01
C CYS A 99 7.67 -0.22 2.71
N LEU A 100 7.46 -1.54 2.77
CA LEU A 100 6.76 -2.30 1.74
C LEU A 100 5.37 -2.66 2.25
N VAL A 101 4.36 -2.51 1.40
CA VAL A 101 2.98 -2.92 1.68
C VAL A 101 2.67 -4.12 0.78
N PRO A 102 2.69 -5.36 1.32
CA PRO A 102 2.34 -6.56 0.56
C PRO A 102 0.87 -6.57 0.15
N ALA A 103 0.59 -7.09 -1.03
CA ALA A 103 -0.75 -7.37 -1.50
C ALA A 103 -0.75 -8.55 -2.49
N ASP A 104 -1.81 -9.35 -2.50
CA ASP A 104 -2.08 -10.27 -3.62
C ASP A 104 -2.47 -9.49 -4.88
N GLY A 105 -3.14 -8.35 -4.67
CA GLY A 105 -3.54 -7.43 -5.70
C GLY A 105 -4.28 -6.23 -5.11
N PHE A 106 -4.51 -5.21 -5.92
CA PHE A 106 -5.26 -4.02 -5.56
C PHE A 106 -6.47 -3.81 -6.48
N TYR A 107 -7.43 -3.01 -6.03
CA TYR A 107 -8.62 -2.72 -6.82
C TYR A 107 -8.59 -1.30 -7.36
N GLU A 108 -9.05 -1.15 -8.60
CA GLU A 108 -9.39 0.15 -9.18
C GLU A 108 -10.72 0.11 -9.89
N TRP A 109 -11.37 1.27 -9.94
CA TRP A 109 -12.72 1.41 -10.48
C TRP A 109 -12.71 2.20 -11.78
N GLN A 110 -12.82 1.47 -12.89
CA GLN A 110 -12.93 2.05 -14.22
C GLN A 110 -14.26 2.79 -14.36
N ARG A 111 -14.21 4.08 -14.68
CA ARG A 111 -15.40 4.87 -14.99
C ARG A 111 -15.91 4.49 -16.38
N LEU A 112 -17.20 4.12 -16.47
CA LEU A 112 -17.88 3.77 -17.72
C LEU A 112 -18.74 4.97 -18.17
N GLY A 113 -18.11 5.92 -18.88
CA GLY A 113 -18.77 7.11 -19.42
C GLY A 113 -18.39 8.43 -18.72
N GLU A 114 -19.11 9.50 -19.04
CA GLU A 114 -18.82 10.86 -18.54
C GLU A 114 -19.65 11.25 -17.31
N GLY A 115 -19.16 12.24 -16.57
CA GLY A 115 -19.85 12.80 -15.40
C GLY A 115 -19.53 12.11 -14.08
N THR A 116 -19.87 12.78 -12.97
CA THR A 116 -19.50 12.34 -11.61
C THR A 116 -20.25 11.10 -11.15
N ARG A 117 -21.39 10.79 -11.77
CA ARG A 117 -22.27 9.65 -11.45
C ARG A 117 -22.15 8.48 -12.43
N ALA A 118 -21.22 8.53 -13.38
CA ALA A 118 -21.00 7.42 -14.30
C ALA A 118 -20.76 6.11 -13.53
N PRO A 119 -21.40 5.00 -13.96
CA PRO A 119 -21.19 3.71 -13.33
C PRO A 119 -19.72 3.33 -13.37
N LYS A 120 -19.29 2.54 -12.39
CA LYS A 120 -17.90 2.12 -12.28
C LYS A 120 -17.80 0.60 -12.25
N GLN A 121 -16.95 0.04 -13.11
CA GLN A 121 -16.56 -1.37 -13.07
C GLN A 121 -15.36 -1.53 -12.13
N PRO A 122 -15.46 -2.31 -11.05
CA PRO A 122 -14.28 -2.69 -10.29
C PRO A 122 -13.44 -3.72 -11.06
N TRP A 123 -12.14 -3.54 -10.97
CA TRP A 123 -11.11 -4.43 -11.49
C TRP A 123 -10.19 -4.84 -10.35
N PHE A 124 -9.75 -6.10 -10.36
CA PHE A 124 -8.67 -6.58 -9.52
C PHE A 124 -7.39 -6.66 -10.36
N ILE A 125 -6.35 -5.96 -9.90
CA ILE A 125 -5.05 -5.84 -10.55
C ILE A 125 -4.04 -6.56 -9.68
N HIS A 126 -3.35 -7.55 -10.25
CA HIS A 126 -2.49 -8.48 -9.52
C HIS A 126 -1.23 -8.78 -10.32
N ALA A 127 -0.29 -9.52 -9.72
CA ALA A 127 0.90 -9.99 -10.43
C ALA A 127 0.49 -10.86 -11.63
N ALA A 128 1.16 -10.68 -12.77
CA ALA A 128 0.88 -11.46 -13.99
C ALA A 128 1.26 -12.95 -13.85
N GLY A 129 2.20 -13.26 -12.96
CA GLY A 129 2.55 -14.62 -12.56
C GLY A 129 2.19 -14.89 -11.11
N ASP A 130 2.74 -15.97 -10.57
CA ASP A 130 2.59 -16.29 -9.15
C ASP A 130 3.41 -15.31 -8.29
N GLY A 131 2.81 -14.79 -7.23
CA GLY A 131 3.53 -14.00 -6.24
C GLY A 131 2.77 -12.78 -5.72
N LEU A 132 3.41 -12.11 -4.79
CA LEU A 132 2.89 -10.91 -4.13
C LEU A 132 3.32 -9.66 -4.89
N LEU A 133 2.45 -8.66 -4.90
CA LEU A 133 2.85 -7.28 -5.15
C LEU A 133 3.45 -6.68 -3.88
N ALA A 134 4.55 -5.94 -4.02
CA ALA A 134 5.10 -5.10 -2.95
C ALA A 134 4.96 -3.63 -3.35
N MET A 135 4.01 -2.94 -2.72
CA MET A 135 3.81 -1.52 -2.96
C MET A 135 4.78 -0.69 -2.11
N ALA A 136 5.42 0.31 -2.69
CA ALA A 136 6.24 1.26 -1.94
C ALA A 136 5.35 2.10 -1.03
N GLY A 137 5.69 2.16 0.25
CA GLY A 137 4.98 2.95 1.24
C GLY A 137 5.93 3.80 2.09
N LEU A 138 5.33 4.76 2.78
CA LEU A 138 5.97 5.48 3.88
C LEU A 138 5.21 5.20 5.16
N TRP A 139 5.91 5.21 6.29
CA TRP A 139 5.28 5.08 7.60
C TRP A 139 5.71 6.20 8.54
N GLU A 140 4.92 6.44 9.59
CA GLU A 140 5.25 7.36 10.67
C GLU A 140 4.81 6.79 12.01
N ARG A 141 5.53 7.22 13.04
CA ARG A 141 5.17 6.98 14.44
C ARG A 141 4.66 8.27 15.04
N TRP A 142 3.39 8.28 15.42
CA TRP A 142 2.73 9.42 16.03
C TRP A 142 2.33 9.06 17.46
N LYS A 143 2.59 9.98 18.40
CA LYS A 143 2.15 9.82 19.79
C LYS A 143 0.95 10.73 20.01
N GLU A 144 -0.18 10.14 20.36
CA GLU A 144 -1.37 10.91 20.70
C GLU A 144 -1.11 11.79 21.93
N PRO A 145 -1.55 13.05 21.95
CA PRO A 145 -1.46 13.89 23.13
C PRO A 145 -2.15 13.24 24.36
N GLY A 146 -1.35 12.71 25.29
CA GLY A 146 -1.84 12.00 26.47
C GLY A 146 -2.30 10.55 26.21
N GLY A 147 -2.11 10.03 25.01
CA GLY A 147 -2.58 8.72 24.59
C GLY A 147 -1.48 7.77 24.12
N GLU A 148 -1.90 6.76 23.35
CA GLU A 148 -1.04 5.71 22.84
C GLU A 148 -0.20 6.14 21.63
N THR A 149 0.78 5.30 21.28
CA THR A 149 1.56 5.47 20.07
C THR A 149 0.89 4.74 18.90
N LEU A 150 0.79 5.40 17.76
CA LEU A 150 0.25 4.88 16.52
C LEU A 150 1.34 4.81 15.46
N ASP A 151 1.64 3.61 14.99
CA ASP A 151 2.36 3.43 13.73
C ASP A 151 1.34 3.43 12.58
N SER A 152 1.54 4.31 11.60
CA SER A 152 0.63 4.51 10.47
C SER A 152 1.39 4.57 9.15
N PHE A 153 0.74 4.28 8.04
CA PHE A 153 1.38 4.24 6.73
C PHE A 153 0.54 4.85 5.60
N THR A 154 1.21 5.14 4.49
CA THR A 154 0.64 5.59 3.22
C THR A 154 1.25 4.82 2.07
N ILE A 155 0.50 4.64 0.98
CA ILE A 155 0.98 4.00 -0.25
C ILE A 155 1.43 5.08 -1.24
N LEU A 156 2.63 4.94 -1.78
CA LEU A 156 3.13 5.82 -2.84
C LEU A 156 2.47 5.48 -4.16
N THR A 157 2.10 6.52 -4.90
CA THR A 157 1.47 6.41 -6.21
C THR A 157 2.30 7.14 -7.25
N THR A 158 2.21 6.67 -8.48
CA THR A 158 2.86 7.26 -9.66
C THR A 158 1.86 7.31 -10.81
N GLU A 159 2.26 7.85 -11.96
CA GLU A 159 1.45 7.84 -13.17
C GLU A 159 1.09 6.41 -13.62
N ALA A 160 -0.04 6.24 -14.29
CA ALA A 160 -0.44 4.95 -14.81
C ALA A 160 0.38 4.52 -16.04
N ASN A 161 0.82 3.26 -16.05
CA ASN A 161 1.30 2.58 -17.26
C ASN A 161 0.13 2.27 -18.24
N ALA A 162 0.43 1.71 -19.41
CA ALA A 162 -0.59 1.50 -20.44
C ALA A 162 -1.70 0.51 -20.04
N LEU A 163 -1.41 -0.50 -19.21
CA LEU A 163 -2.43 -1.39 -18.64
C LEU A 163 -3.38 -0.66 -17.69
N MET A 164 -2.86 0.25 -16.87
CA MET A 164 -3.63 0.98 -15.87
C MET A 164 -4.42 2.16 -16.42
N ARG A 165 -3.91 2.85 -17.45
CA ARG A 165 -4.52 4.08 -18.01
C ARG A 165 -6.01 3.97 -18.35
N PRO A 166 -6.52 2.86 -18.93
CA PRO A 166 -7.94 2.69 -19.19
C PRO A 166 -8.80 2.55 -17.92
N LEU A 167 -8.19 2.21 -16.78
CA LEU A 167 -8.85 1.97 -15.49
C LEU A 167 -8.77 3.21 -14.59
N HIS A 168 -7.57 3.80 -14.49
CA HIS A 168 -7.28 4.99 -13.68
C HIS A 168 -6.01 5.70 -14.18
N ASP A 169 -5.90 7.02 -13.98
CA ASP A 169 -4.70 7.82 -14.31
C ASP A 169 -3.49 7.59 -13.36
N ARG A 170 -3.65 6.75 -12.33
CA ARG A 170 -2.65 6.53 -11.28
C ARG A 170 -2.56 5.04 -10.95
N MET A 171 -1.40 4.63 -10.47
CA MET A 171 -1.16 3.30 -9.92
C MET A 171 -0.27 3.38 -8.67
N PRO A 172 -0.28 2.38 -7.78
CA PRO A 172 0.74 2.28 -6.74
C PRO A 172 2.13 2.10 -7.36
N VAL A 173 3.17 2.60 -6.70
CA VAL A 173 4.55 2.26 -7.05
C VAL A 173 4.78 0.81 -6.61
N LEU A 174 5.13 -0.07 -7.54
CA LEU A 174 5.43 -1.47 -7.27
C LEU A 174 6.93 -1.68 -7.34
N LEU A 175 7.51 -2.26 -6.29
CA LEU A 175 8.93 -2.54 -6.22
C LEU A 175 9.18 -4.00 -6.59
N ALA A 176 10.20 -4.21 -7.42
CA ALA A 176 10.72 -5.54 -7.70
C ALA A 176 11.59 -6.02 -6.51
N PRO A 177 11.75 -7.34 -6.30
CA PRO A 177 12.51 -7.90 -5.19
C PRO A 177 13.93 -7.33 -5.04
N GLU A 178 14.60 -7.04 -6.16
CA GLU A 178 15.95 -6.51 -6.22
C GLU A 178 16.04 -5.07 -5.66
N ALA A 179 14.92 -4.35 -5.61
CA ALA A 179 14.84 -2.99 -5.09
C ALA A 179 14.51 -2.93 -3.59
N TYR A 180 14.11 -4.04 -2.95
CA TYR A 180 13.64 -4.02 -1.56
C TYR A 180 14.70 -3.55 -0.58
N GLU A 181 15.93 -4.05 -0.72
CA GLU A 181 17.00 -3.68 0.20
C GLU A 181 17.34 -2.19 0.09
N ARG A 182 17.57 -1.70 -1.14
CA ARG A 182 17.81 -0.28 -1.40
C ARG A 182 16.65 0.60 -0.91
N TRP A 183 15.41 0.15 -1.10
CA TRP A 183 14.24 0.87 -0.65
C TRP A 183 14.12 0.90 0.88
N LEU A 184 14.46 -0.17 1.59
CA LEU A 184 14.30 -0.25 3.04
C LEU A 184 15.52 0.29 3.82
N ASP A 185 16.67 0.46 3.17
CA ASP A 185 17.93 0.84 3.82
C ASP A 185 17.85 2.24 4.49
N PRO A 186 17.90 2.33 5.83
CA PRO A 186 17.82 3.60 6.56
C PRO A 186 19.09 4.46 6.41
N ALA A 187 20.20 3.91 5.92
CA ALA A 187 21.42 4.65 5.61
C ALA A 187 21.28 5.47 4.32
N GLN A 188 20.40 5.04 3.40
CA GLN A 188 20.05 5.77 2.19
C GLN A 188 19.07 6.91 2.53
N GLN A 189 19.61 8.01 3.05
CA GLN A 189 18.84 9.19 3.46
C GLN A 189 18.67 10.23 2.35
N GLU A 190 19.44 10.10 1.25
CA GLU A 190 19.30 10.99 0.11
C GLU A 190 17.99 10.69 -0.62
N SER A 191 17.07 11.67 -0.59
CA SER A 191 15.76 11.52 -1.23
C SER A 191 15.87 11.20 -2.72
N ALA A 192 16.92 11.68 -3.40
CA ALA A 192 17.14 11.48 -4.83
C ALA A 192 17.21 10.00 -5.21
N ASP A 193 17.96 9.20 -4.44
CA ASP A 193 18.11 7.76 -4.64
C ASP A 193 16.80 7.00 -4.42
N ALA A 194 16.04 7.39 -3.40
CA ALA A 194 14.73 6.79 -3.13
C ALA A 194 13.72 7.15 -4.23
N THR A 195 13.70 8.40 -4.70
CA THR A 195 12.77 8.87 -5.73
C THR A 195 13.01 8.22 -7.08
N ALA A 196 14.24 7.79 -7.39
CA ALA A 196 14.55 7.08 -8.63
C ALA A 196 13.83 5.72 -8.74
N LEU A 197 13.39 5.14 -7.62
CA LEU A 197 12.61 3.89 -7.59
C LEU A 197 11.10 4.14 -7.77
N LEU A 198 10.63 5.40 -7.72
CA LEU A 198 9.21 5.75 -7.68
C LEU A 198 8.58 5.93 -9.07
N VAL A 199 8.82 4.95 -9.93
CA VAL A 199 8.39 4.96 -11.34
C VAL A 199 7.27 3.93 -11.58
N PRO A 200 6.48 4.05 -12.65
CA PRO A 200 5.47 3.05 -13.01
C PRO A 200 6.12 1.70 -13.28
N ALA A 201 5.51 0.62 -12.76
CA ALA A 201 5.99 -0.72 -13.03
C ALA A 201 5.76 -1.11 -14.52
N PRO A 202 6.62 -1.97 -15.11
CA PRO A 202 6.41 -2.46 -16.46
C PRO A 202 5.06 -3.18 -16.59
N GLU A 203 4.30 -2.91 -17.65
CA GLU A 203 2.95 -3.47 -17.83
C GLU A 203 2.90 -5.00 -17.77
N LYS A 204 3.94 -5.67 -18.29
CA LYS A 204 4.04 -7.13 -18.35
C LYS A 204 4.08 -7.84 -16.99
N VAL A 205 4.32 -7.11 -15.90
CA VAL A 205 4.34 -7.68 -14.55
C VAL A 205 2.95 -7.70 -13.91
N LEU A 206 1.97 -7.09 -14.55
CA LEU A 206 0.60 -6.97 -14.06
C LEU A 206 -0.39 -7.68 -14.98
N ALA A 207 -1.39 -8.28 -14.36
CA ALA A 207 -2.62 -8.71 -15.00
C ALA A 207 -3.80 -8.04 -14.30
N ALA A 208 -4.92 -7.95 -15.00
CA ALA A 208 -6.14 -7.39 -14.45
C ALA A 208 -7.35 -8.18 -14.94
N HIS A 209 -8.36 -8.29 -14.09
CA HIS A 209 -9.65 -8.83 -14.49
C HIS A 209 -10.80 -8.11 -13.77
N LYS A 210 -11.98 -8.12 -14.39
CA LYS A 210 -13.20 -7.55 -13.80
C LYS A 210 -13.62 -8.37 -12.59
N VAL A 211 -14.12 -7.69 -11.57
CA VAL A 211 -14.71 -8.31 -10.39
C VAL A 211 -16.08 -7.69 -10.11
N SER A 212 -16.89 -8.41 -9.36
CA SER A 212 -18.23 -7.96 -8.96
C SER A 212 -18.18 -6.68 -8.12
N THR A 213 -19.27 -5.89 -8.21
CA THR A 213 -19.53 -4.75 -7.32
C THR A 213 -19.62 -5.11 -5.83
N HIS A 214 -19.61 -6.40 -5.47
CA HIS A 214 -19.49 -6.90 -4.10
C HIS A 214 -18.35 -6.21 -3.34
N VAL A 215 -17.20 -5.94 -3.99
CA VAL A 215 -16.04 -5.29 -3.36
C VAL A 215 -16.30 -3.83 -2.95
N ASN A 216 -17.33 -3.17 -3.48
CA ASN A 216 -17.61 -1.75 -3.22
C ASN A 216 -17.80 -1.46 -1.73
N SER A 217 -18.45 -2.37 -1.01
CA SER A 217 -18.64 -2.28 0.44
C SER A 217 -17.41 -2.86 1.16
N PRO A 218 -16.67 -2.08 1.96
CA PRO A 218 -15.55 -2.61 2.76
C PRO A 218 -15.98 -3.57 3.88
N ARG A 219 -17.29 -3.76 4.09
CA ARG A 219 -17.82 -4.79 4.99
C ARG A 219 -17.86 -6.19 4.34
N ASN A 220 -17.75 -6.24 3.02
CA ASN A 220 -17.68 -7.49 2.28
C ASN A 220 -16.22 -7.88 2.20
N ASP A 221 -15.82 -8.98 2.83
CA ASP A 221 -14.41 -9.32 3.00
C ASP A 221 -14.22 -10.84 2.90
N ASP A 222 -14.51 -11.33 1.70
CA ASP A 222 -14.50 -12.74 1.35
C ASP A 222 -13.91 -12.91 -0.06
N SER A 223 -13.66 -14.16 -0.44
CA SER A 223 -13.04 -14.48 -1.73
C SER A 223 -13.86 -14.03 -2.94
N ALA A 224 -15.15 -13.70 -2.79
CA ALA A 224 -15.95 -13.18 -3.89
C ALA A 224 -15.55 -11.74 -4.27
N CYS A 225 -14.81 -11.01 -3.42
CA CYS A 225 -14.30 -9.68 -3.75
C CYS A 225 -13.28 -9.69 -4.89
N CYS A 226 -12.47 -10.75 -4.99
CA CYS A 226 -11.43 -10.89 -6.03
C CYS A 226 -11.76 -11.96 -7.08
N ALA A 227 -12.98 -12.52 -7.05
CA ALA A 227 -13.40 -13.53 -8.02
C ALA A 227 -13.61 -12.88 -9.40
N ARG A 228 -13.04 -13.51 -10.44
CA ARG A 228 -13.23 -13.07 -11.83
C ARG A 228 -14.71 -13.11 -12.19
N GLU A 229 -15.21 -11.97 -12.65
CA GLU A 229 -16.54 -11.85 -13.23
C GLU A 229 -16.54 -12.52 -14.62
N GLY A 230 -17.49 -13.44 -14.83
CA GLY A 230 -17.64 -14.22 -16.07
C GLY A 230 -18.19 -13.41 -17.23
#